data_AF-A0A915MQQ1-F1
#
_entry.id   AF-A0A915MQQ1-F1
#
_cell.length_a   1.000
_cell.length_b   1.000
_cell.length_c   1.000
_cell.angle_alpha   90.00
_cell.angle_beta   90.00
_cell.angle_gamma   90.00
#
_symmetry.space_group_name_H-M   'P 1'
#
loop_
_entity.id
_entity.type
_entity.pdbx_description
1 polymer ?
#
loop_
_entity_poly.entity_id
_entity_poly.type
_entity_poly.pdbx_seq_one_letter_code
_entity_poly.pdbx_strand_id
1 'polypeptide(L)'
;QLAEKFGADWAVKSVLPRVIELAADSNYLHRMTCLFCFNTLAEALGKEHVLHEMFPTIKTLCNDSVPNVRFNVAKTLTRIGKVLDAQTINTEIKPLVTKMGEDQEFDVRFFAEETKEALGLAY
;
A
#
# COMPACT_ATOMS: atom_id res chain seq x y z
N GLN A 1 7.63 -7.20 -15.83
CA GLN A 1 8.15 -5.81 -15.67
C GLN A 1 9.63 -5.83 -15.25
N LEU A 2 10.35 -4.70 -15.15
CA LEU A 2 11.81 -4.70 -14.89
C LEU A 2 12.23 -5.51 -13.66
N ALA A 3 11.45 -5.45 -12.58
CA ALA A 3 11.69 -6.22 -11.36
C ALA A 3 11.64 -7.75 -11.57
N GLU A 4 10.78 -8.26 -12.45
CA GLU A 4 10.77 -9.69 -12.82
C GLU A 4 12.02 -10.09 -13.61
N LYS A 5 12.57 -9.16 -14.41
CA LYS A 5 13.75 -9.43 -15.24
C LYS A 5 15.06 -9.35 -14.47
N PHE A 6 15.16 -8.42 -13.51
CA PHE A 6 16.40 -8.13 -12.77
C PHE A 6 16.37 -8.63 -11.32
N GLY A 7 15.22 -9.11 -10.84
CA GLY A 7 15.05 -9.66 -9.49
C GLY A 7 14.64 -8.62 -8.44
N ALA A 8 14.12 -9.14 -7.32
CA ALA A 8 13.64 -8.35 -6.18
C ALA A 8 14.76 -7.45 -5.60
N ASP A 9 15.95 -8.02 -5.35
CA ASP A 9 17.07 -7.29 -4.74
C ASP A 9 17.51 -6.09 -5.58
N TRP A 10 17.53 -6.24 -6.91
CA TRP A 10 17.82 -5.13 -7.81
C TRP A 10 16.75 -4.05 -7.71
N ALA A 11 15.47 -4.44 -7.71
CA ALA A 11 14.36 -3.49 -7.61
C ALA A 11 14.41 -2.72 -6.26
N VAL A 12 14.68 -3.43 -5.16
CA VAL A 12 14.83 -2.85 -3.82
C VAL A 12 16.02 -1.88 -3.77
N LYS A 13 17.16 -2.23 -4.38
CA LYS A 13 18.36 -1.39 -4.35
C LYS A 13 18.30 -0.20 -5.30
N SER A 14 17.72 -0.37 -6.48
CA SER A 14 17.85 0.59 -7.60
C SER A 14 16.59 1.37 -7.91
N VAL A 15 15.40 0.84 -7.58
CA VAL A 15 14.12 1.46 -7.94
C VAL A 15 13.39 1.97 -6.70
N LEU A 16 13.27 1.14 -5.68
CA LEU A 16 12.42 1.39 -4.52
C LEU A 16 12.76 2.68 -3.74
N PRO A 17 14.04 3.09 -3.55
CA PRO A 17 14.36 4.31 -2.84
C PRO A 17 13.78 5.56 -3.54
N ARG A 18 13.82 5.58 -4.87
CA ARG A 18 13.26 6.68 -5.67
C ARG A 18 11.74 6.70 -5.63
N VAL A 19 11.12 5.53 -5.58
CA VAL A 19 9.66 5.42 -5.41
C VAL A 19 9.24 5.94 -4.04
N ILE A 20 9.96 5.57 -2.97
CA ILE A 20 9.66 6.00 -1.60
C ILE A 20 9.82 7.52 -1.43
N GLU A 21 10.82 8.14 -2.08
CA GLU A 21 11.00 9.60 -2.06
C GLU A 21 9.72 10.35 -2.53
N LEU A 22 8.97 9.78 -3.48
CA LEU A 22 7.72 10.38 -3.97
C LEU A 22 6.63 10.47 -2.89
N ALA A 23 6.67 9.63 -1.85
CA ALA A 23 5.67 9.65 -0.78
C ALA A 23 5.75 10.89 0.11
N ALA A 24 6.88 11.61 0.09
CA ALA A 24 7.07 12.85 0.86
C ALA A 24 6.92 14.12 0.02
N ASP A 25 6.57 13.99 -1.26
CA ASP A 25 6.45 15.13 -2.17
C ASP A 25 5.24 16.01 -1.80
N SER A 26 5.39 17.33 -1.96
CA SER A 26 4.33 18.29 -1.71
C SER A 26 3.14 18.11 -2.67
N ASN A 27 3.41 17.67 -3.90
CA ASN A 27 2.41 17.32 -4.89
C ASN A 27 1.82 15.94 -4.61
N TYR A 28 0.53 15.91 -4.27
CA TYR A 28 -0.17 14.67 -3.98
C TYR A 28 -0.23 13.70 -5.17
N LEU A 29 -0.10 14.18 -6.41
CA LEU A 29 0.00 13.33 -7.59
C LEU A 29 1.24 12.43 -7.52
N HIS A 30 2.37 12.94 -7.02
CA HIS A 30 3.59 12.14 -6.85
C HIS A 30 3.43 11.12 -5.73
N ARG A 31 2.77 11.50 -4.62
CA ARG A 31 2.44 10.56 -3.54
C ARG A 31 1.52 9.42 -4.01
N MET A 32 0.56 9.71 -4.89
CA MET A 32 -0.23 8.67 -5.56
C MET A 32 0.62 7.81 -6.49
N THR A 33 1.56 8.39 -7.24
CA THR A 33 2.50 7.64 -8.07
C THR A 33 3.30 6.64 -7.24
N CYS A 34 3.72 6.99 -6.02
CA CYS A 34 4.34 6.04 -5.08
C CYS A 34 3.46 4.80 -4.86
N LEU A 35 2.18 5.00 -4.55
CA LEU A 35 1.22 3.92 -4.32
C LEU A 35 1.00 3.07 -5.59
N PHE A 36 0.94 3.70 -6.76
CA PHE A 36 0.81 2.98 -8.03
C PHE A 36 2.05 2.13 -8.35
N CYS A 37 3.25 2.64 -8.09
CA CYS A 37 4.48 1.86 -8.21
C CYS A 37 4.50 0.69 -7.22
N PHE A 38 4.02 0.89 -5.99
CA PHE A 38 3.88 -0.19 -5.02
C PHE A 38 2.96 -1.31 -5.52
N ASN A 39 1.83 -0.96 -6.12
CA ASN A 39 0.89 -1.94 -6.70
C ASN A 39 1.50 -2.83 -7.79
N THR A 40 2.47 -2.30 -8.53
CA THR A 40 3.16 -3.04 -9.60
C THR A 40 4.37 -3.83 -9.08
N LEU A 41 5.02 -3.33 -8.02
CA LEU A 41 6.24 -3.95 -7.48
C LEU A 41 5.94 -5.10 -6.51
N ALA A 42 4.81 -5.08 -5.81
CA ALA A 42 4.53 -6.00 -4.70
C ALA A 42 4.72 -7.50 -5.05
N GLU A 43 4.21 -7.95 -6.21
CA GLU A 43 4.33 -9.34 -6.65
C GLU A 43 5.80 -9.72 -6.95
N ALA A 44 6.58 -8.82 -7.52
CA ALA A 44 7.98 -9.07 -7.86
C ALA A 44 8.91 -9.01 -6.64
N LEU A 45 8.56 -8.22 -5.63
CA LEU A 45 9.36 -8.04 -4.41
C LEU A 45 9.12 -9.14 -3.38
N GLY A 46 7.91 -9.70 -3.36
CA GLY A 46 7.51 -10.74 -2.43
C GLY A 46 7.28 -10.23 -1.01
N LYS A 47 6.78 -11.12 -0.15
CA LYS A 47 6.30 -10.81 1.20
C LYS A 47 7.28 -10.00 2.05
N GLU A 48 8.52 -10.48 2.19
CA GLU A 48 9.51 -9.89 3.10
C GLU A 48 9.83 -8.44 2.72
N HIS A 49 10.12 -8.17 1.44
CA HIS A 49 10.41 -6.81 0.97
C HIS A 49 9.18 -5.90 1.03
N VAL A 50 7.98 -6.41 0.76
CA VAL A 50 6.75 -5.63 0.91
C VAL A 50 6.58 -5.17 2.36
N LEU A 51 6.82 -6.04 3.34
CA LEU A 51 6.67 -5.70 4.74
C LEU A 51 7.76 -4.76 5.24
N HIS A 52 9.02 -5.03 4.91
CA HIS A 52 10.14 -4.27 5.43
C HIS A 52 10.33 -2.92 4.74
N GLU A 53 10.09 -2.85 3.42
CA GLU A 53 10.45 -1.68 2.61
C GLU A 53 9.25 -0.81 2.25
N MET A 54 8.09 -1.40 1.94
CA MET A 54 6.93 -0.65 1.43
C MET A 54 5.95 -0.28 2.54
N PHE A 55 5.72 -1.19 3.49
CA PHE A 55 4.71 -1.03 4.52
C PHE A 55 4.89 0.19 5.44
N PRO A 56 6.12 0.59 5.85
CA PRO A 56 6.32 1.83 6.63
C PRO A 56 5.81 3.08 5.91
N THR A 57 6.04 3.16 4.60
CA THR A 57 5.57 4.27 3.75
C THR A 57 4.05 4.25 3.61
N ILE A 58 3.46 3.06 3.41
CA ILE A 58 2.00 2.89 3.36
C ILE A 58 1.33 3.35 4.66
N LYS A 59 1.87 2.96 5.82
CA LYS A 59 1.37 3.39 7.14
C LYS A 59 1.40 4.91 7.32
N THR A 60 2.43 5.57 6.80
CA THR A 60 2.51 7.03 6.79
C THR A 60 1.38 7.63 5.95
N LEU A 61 1.21 7.14 4.71
CA LEU A 61 0.22 7.65 3.76
C LEU A 61 -1.24 7.35 4.18
N CYS A 62 -1.50 6.39 5.07
CA CYS A 62 -2.83 6.19 5.66
C CYS A 62 -3.39 7.46 6.33
N ASN A 63 -2.51 8.37 6.78
CA ASN A 63 -2.90 9.61 7.46
C ASN A 63 -2.63 10.86 6.59
N ASP A 64 -2.52 10.70 5.27
CA ASP A 64 -2.29 11.81 4.35
C ASP A 64 -3.41 12.86 4.45
N SER A 65 -3.07 14.15 4.32
CA SER A 65 -4.06 15.22 4.38
C SER A 65 -5.04 15.19 3.20
N VAL A 66 -4.63 14.62 2.06
CA VAL A 66 -5.42 14.55 0.84
C VAL A 66 -6.24 13.25 0.80
N PRO A 67 -7.59 13.32 0.76
CA PRO A 67 -8.45 12.14 0.75
C PRO A 67 -8.16 11.18 -0.40
N ASN A 68 -7.79 11.72 -1.56
CA ASN A 68 -7.44 10.94 -2.75
C ASN A 68 -6.22 10.03 -2.52
N VAL A 69 -5.24 10.50 -1.75
CA VAL A 69 -4.10 9.66 -1.35
C VAL A 69 -4.57 8.57 -0.39
N ARG A 70 -5.36 8.93 0.63
CA ARG A 70 -5.86 7.97 1.63
C ARG A 70 -6.69 6.85 1.01
N PHE A 71 -7.64 7.11 0.13
CA PHE A 71 -8.41 6.01 -0.45
C PHE A 71 -7.57 5.15 -1.42
N ASN A 72 -6.55 5.73 -2.08
CA ASN A 72 -5.61 4.95 -2.87
C ASN A 72 -4.70 4.07 -1.99
N VAL A 73 -4.47 4.44 -0.72
CA VAL A 73 -3.84 3.55 0.25
C VAL A 73 -4.70 2.31 0.48
N ALA A 74 -6.02 2.44 0.65
CA ALA A 74 -6.90 1.28 0.81
C ALA A 74 -6.80 0.33 -0.39
N LYS A 75 -6.92 0.86 -1.61
CA LYS A 75 -6.73 0.08 -2.85
C LYS A 75 -5.36 -0.62 -2.91
N THR A 76 -4.31 0.06 -2.43
CA THR A 76 -2.96 -0.48 -2.38
C THR A 76 -2.86 -1.62 -1.37
N LEU A 77 -3.50 -1.49 -0.19
CA LEU A 77 -3.60 -2.55 0.81
C LEU A 77 -4.28 -3.81 0.25
N THR A 78 -5.33 -3.68 -0.56
CA THR A 78 -5.93 -4.82 -1.28
C THR A 78 -4.93 -5.52 -2.19
N ARG A 79 -4.15 -4.74 -2.96
CA ARG A 79 -3.20 -5.29 -3.94
C ARG A 79 -2.04 -6.00 -3.25
N ILE A 80 -1.43 -5.38 -2.24
CA ILE A 80 -0.32 -5.99 -1.50
C ILE A 80 -0.79 -7.12 -0.60
N GLY A 81 -2.02 -7.09 -0.10
CA GLY A 81 -2.57 -8.18 0.71
C GLY A 81 -2.54 -9.53 -0.02
N LYS A 82 -2.63 -9.54 -1.35
CA LYS A 82 -2.54 -10.76 -2.17
C LYS A 82 -1.17 -11.44 -2.15
N VAL A 83 -0.11 -10.75 -1.70
CA VAL A 83 1.24 -11.32 -1.57
C VAL A 83 1.63 -11.64 -0.13
N LEU A 84 0.77 -11.31 0.84
CA LEU A 84 1.00 -11.52 2.26
C LEU A 84 0.24 -12.75 2.76
N ASP A 85 0.71 -13.34 3.86
CA ASP A 85 -0.02 -14.42 4.52
C ASP A 85 -1.16 -13.89 5.41
N ALA A 86 -2.08 -14.78 5.76
CA ALA A 86 -3.26 -14.44 6.55
C ALA A 86 -2.90 -13.85 7.93
N GLN A 87 -1.81 -14.30 8.55
CA GLN A 87 -1.36 -13.77 9.83
C GLN A 87 -0.99 -12.29 9.68
N THR A 88 -0.16 -11.98 8.70
CA THR A 88 0.30 -10.62 8.39
C THR A 88 -0.86 -9.71 8.02
N ILE A 89 -1.80 -10.19 7.19
CA ILE A 89 -2.99 -9.41 6.83
C ILE A 89 -3.79 -9.05 8.11
N ASN A 90 -3.97 -9.99 9.03
CA ASN A 90 -4.71 -9.75 10.27
C ASN A 90 -3.97 -8.83 11.24
N THR A 91 -2.65 -8.90 11.34
CA THR A 91 -1.88 -8.10 12.31
C THR A 91 -1.52 -6.71 11.79
N GLU A 92 -1.26 -6.57 10.49
CA GLU A 92 -0.77 -5.34 9.89
C GLU A 92 -1.85 -4.60 9.08
N ILE A 93 -2.58 -5.28 8.20
CA ILE A 93 -3.56 -4.62 7.30
C ILE A 93 -4.88 -4.33 8.02
N LYS A 94 -5.44 -5.33 8.73
CA LYS A 94 -6.76 -5.23 9.36
C LYS A 94 -6.90 -3.98 10.24
N PRO A 95 -5.95 -3.63 11.14
CA PRO A 95 -6.08 -2.43 11.96
C PRO A 95 -6.12 -1.14 11.13
N LEU A 96 -5.36 -1.08 10.03
CA LEU A 96 -5.32 0.10 9.16
C LEU A 96 -6.65 0.30 8.44
N VAL A 97 -7.18 -0.75 7.79
CA VAL A 97 -8.45 -0.66 7.05
C VAL A 97 -9.65 -0.47 7.96
N THR A 98 -9.61 -0.99 9.20
CA THR A 98 -10.63 -0.68 10.21
C THR A 98 -10.62 0.80 10.56
N LYS A 99 -9.44 1.39 10.86
CA LYS A 99 -9.32 2.82 11.13
C LYS A 99 -9.78 3.68 9.94
N MET A 100 -9.42 3.29 8.72
CA MET A 100 -9.85 4.00 7.50
C MET A 100 -11.35 3.91 7.24
N GLY A 101 -12.02 2.88 7.77
CA GLY A 101 -13.48 2.78 7.76
C GLY A 101 -14.18 3.87 8.60
N GLU A 102 -13.44 4.55 9.46
CA GLU A 102 -13.92 5.66 10.30
C GLU A 102 -13.50 7.04 9.75
N ASP A 103 -12.90 7.10 8.55
CA ASP A 103 -12.44 8.34 7.94
C ASP A 103 -13.61 9.31 7.67
N GLN A 104 -13.35 10.62 7.67
CA GLN A 104 -14.37 11.65 7.41
C GLN A 104 -14.86 11.62 5.97
N GLU A 105 -14.04 11.14 5.05
CA GLU A 105 -14.31 11.15 3.61
C GLU A 105 -14.97 9.85 3.15
N PHE A 106 -16.06 9.99 2.39
CA PHE A 106 -16.87 8.86 1.95
C PHE A 106 -16.05 7.85 1.14
N ASP A 107 -15.27 8.31 0.16
CA ASP A 107 -14.48 7.43 -0.71
C ASP A 107 -13.44 6.63 0.09
N VAL A 108 -12.87 7.22 1.14
CA VAL A 108 -11.89 6.52 2.00
C VAL A 108 -12.59 5.39 2.75
N ARG A 109 -13.76 5.65 3.35
CA ARG A 109 -14.55 4.63 4.03
C ARG A 109 -15.01 3.53 3.07
N PHE A 110 -15.50 3.91 1.89
CA PHE A 110 -15.96 2.98 0.86
C PHE A 110 -14.84 2.03 0.42
N PHE A 111 -13.67 2.55 0.03
CA PHE A 111 -12.57 1.69 -0.41
C PHE A 111 -11.93 0.91 0.74
N ALA A 112 -12.00 1.39 1.99
CA ALA A 112 -11.59 0.61 3.14
C ALA A 112 -12.48 -0.63 3.33
N GLU A 113 -13.79 -0.50 3.12
CA GLU A 113 -14.72 -1.63 3.21
C GLU A 113 -14.52 -2.63 2.07
N GLU A 114 -14.41 -2.15 0.83
CA GLU A 114 -14.05 -3.00 -0.33
C GLU A 114 -12.74 -3.78 -0.08
N THR A 115 -11.78 -3.16 0.60
CA THR A 115 -10.52 -3.82 0.97
C THR A 115 -10.74 -4.93 2.00
N LYS A 116 -11.58 -4.71 3.01
CA LYS A 116 -11.91 -5.75 3.99
C LYS A 116 -12.60 -6.93 3.33
N GLU A 117 -13.59 -6.68 2.46
CA GLU A 117 -14.30 -7.72 1.73
C GLU A 117 -13.34 -8.53 0.84
N ALA A 118 -12.51 -7.83 0.05
CA ALA A 118 -11.55 -8.46 -0.86
C ALA A 118 -10.49 -9.31 -0.14
N LEU A 119 -10.16 -8.97 1.11
CA LEU A 119 -9.18 -9.71 1.93
C LEU A 119 -9.83 -10.68 2.93
N GLY A 120 -11.16 -10.85 2.90
CA GLY A 120 -11.88 -11.73 3.83
C GLY A 120 -11.77 -11.30 5.30
N LEU A 121 -11.69 -9.99 5.56
CA LEU A 121 -11.56 -9.40 6.90
C LEU A 121 -12.89 -8.96 7.51
N ALA A 122 -14.02 -9.29 6.87
CA ALA A 122 -15.35 -9.06 7.41
C ALA A 122 -15.51 -9.74 8.78
N TYR A 123 -16.34 -9.13 9.63
CA TYR A 123 -16.56 -9.51 11.04
C TYR A 123 -17.01 -10.95 11.22
#